data_AF-A0A559SZR6-F1
#
_entry.id   AF-A0A559SZR6-F1
#
_cell.length_a   1.000
_cell.length_b   1.000
_cell.length_c   1.000
_cell.angle_alpha   90.00
_cell.angle_beta   90.00
_cell.angle_gamma   90.00
#
_symmetry.space_group_name_H-M   'P 1'
#
loop_
_entity.id
_entity.type
_entity.pdbx_description
1 polymer ?
#
loop_
_entity_poly.entity_id
_entity_poly.type
_entity_poly.pdbx_seq_one_letter_code
_entity_poly.pdbx_strand_id
1 'polypeptide(L)'
;MKLLLTLLLCLSSSVQAASWLTWPTVGSATLRWGPFDVYFSVLRTPAGRYEANRWPQALSINYLREITTDELVKATQDQWQAMQIAVPATQQQRWLAELGTIWPTVQNGSQLTFVADASGGRFYYRPQPDRAVVPIGGRFDGAFRDAFLAIWLSPATQYPALRQQLTGGAAL
;
A
#
# COMPACT_ATOMS: atom_id res chain seq x y z
N MET A 1 30.95 49.88 14.11
CA MET A 1 29.68 49.66 13.40
C MET A 1 29.41 48.17 13.34
N LYS A 2 28.30 47.72 13.93
CA LYS A 2 27.86 46.33 13.98
C LYS A 2 27.30 45.95 12.60
N LEU A 3 27.92 45.00 11.89
CA LEU A 3 27.25 44.32 10.79
C LEU A 3 26.83 42.94 11.29
N LEU A 4 25.54 42.85 11.63
CA LEU A 4 24.87 41.62 12.02
C LEU A 4 24.62 40.82 10.73
N LEU A 5 25.39 39.77 10.47
CA LEU A 5 25.19 38.88 9.33
C LEU A 5 24.14 37.84 9.72
N THR A 6 22.90 38.06 9.32
CA THR A 6 21.77 37.16 9.57
C THR A 6 21.97 35.86 8.78
N LEU A 7 22.33 34.78 9.46
CA LEU A 7 22.40 33.44 8.89
C LEU A 7 20.98 32.92 8.65
N LEU A 8 20.49 33.06 7.42
CA LEU A 8 19.25 32.42 6.97
C LEU A 8 19.52 30.90 6.90
N LEU A 9 19.20 30.16 7.97
CA LEU A 9 19.06 28.71 7.90
C LEU A 9 17.87 28.40 6.98
N CYS A 10 18.15 28.20 5.70
CA CYS A 10 17.23 27.49 4.83
C CYS A 10 17.13 26.07 5.38
N LEU A 11 16.09 25.80 6.19
CA LEU A 11 15.63 24.45 6.43
C LEU A 11 15.14 23.92 5.08
N SER A 12 16.05 23.34 4.31
CA SER A 12 15.70 22.51 3.18
C SER A 12 14.95 21.31 3.74
N SER A 13 13.62 21.42 3.81
CA SER A 13 12.75 20.26 3.90
C SER A 13 13.07 19.43 2.66
N SER A 14 13.94 18.44 2.81
CA SER A 14 14.14 17.42 1.80
C SER A 14 12.76 16.81 1.57
N VAL A 15 12.10 17.19 0.48
CA VAL A 15 11.02 16.41 -0.08
C VAL A 15 11.67 15.07 -0.39
N GLN A 16 11.55 14.13 0.53
CA GLN A 16 12.00 12.77 0.32
C GLN A 16 11.13 12.25 -0.81
N ALA A 17 11.63 12.37 -2.05
CA ALA A 17 11.02 11.73 -3.19
C ALA A 17 10.81 10.28 -2.81
N ALA A 18 9.59 9.79 -3.01
CA ALA A 18 9.18 8.44 -2.67
C ALA A 18 10.12 7.43 -3.35
N SER A 19 11.18 7.00 -2.64
CA SER A 19 12.29 6.21 -3.20
C SER A 19 11.83 4.86 -3.75
N TRP A 20 10.69 4.37 -3.27
CA TRP A 20 10.04 3.17 -3.77
C TRP A 20 9.53 3.28 -5.21
N LEU A 21 9.34 4.49 -5.75
CA LEU A 21 8.96 4.70 -7.14
C LEU A 21 10.06 4.26 -8.13
N THR A 22 11.31 4.14 -7.68
CA THR A 22 12.44 3.68 -8.50
C THR A 22 12.83 2.23 -8.22
N TRP A 23 12.21 1.57 -7.24
CA TRP A 23 12.51 0.17 -6.94
C TRP A 23 12.09 -0.74 -8.09
N PRO A 24 12.89 -1.79 -8.39
CA PRO A 24 12.50 -2.80 -9.36
C PRO A 24 11.19 -3.50 -8.96
N THR A 25 10.42 -3.87 -9.97
CA THR A 25 9.22 -4.69 -9.82
C THR A 25 9.63 -6.13 -9.50
N VAL A 26 8.98 -6.73 -8.50
CA VAL A 26 9.01 -8.17 -8.26
C VAL A 26 8.03 -8.87 -9.21
N GLY A 27 6.79 -8.40 -9.22
CA GLY A 27 5.70 -8.99 -9.97
C GLY A 27 4.46 -8.11 -9.94
N SER A 28 3.46 -8.50 -10.73
CA SER A 28 2.22 -7.74 -10.89
C SER A 28 1.06 -8.66 -11.22
N ALA A 29 -0.14 -8.30 -10.78
CA ALA A 29 -1.34 -9.12 -10.96
C ALA A 29 -2.58 -8.27 -11.28
N THR A 30 -3.55 -8.83 -12.00
CA THR A 30 -4.82 -8.16 -12.29
C THR A 30 -5.97 -8.97 -11.72
N LEU A 31 -6.77 -8.38 -10.83
CA LEU A 31 -8.01 -9.00 -10.40
C LEU A 31 -9.10 -8.72 -11.44
N ARG A 32 -9.78 -9.79 -11.86
CA ARG A 32 -10.91 -9.72 -12.80
C ARG A 32 -12.19 -10.20 -12.13
N TRP A 33 -13.30 -9.56 -12.47
CA TRP A 33 -14.64 -9.99 -12.09
C TRP A 33 -15.53 -10.06 -13.34
N GLY A 34 -15.81 -11.28 -13.78
CA GLY A 34 -16.45 -11.51 -15.07
C GLY A 34 -15.59 -10.95 -16.21
N PRO A 35 -16.17 -10.14 -17.13
CA PRO A 35 -15.42 -9.54 -18.25
C PRO A 35 -14.66 -8.26 -17.86
N PHE A 36 -14.70 -7.83 -16.60
CA PHE A 36 -14.16 -6.53 -16.18
C PHE A 36 -12.89 -6.69 -15.33
N ASP A 37 -11.89 -5.87 -15.60
CA ASP A 37 -10.73 -5.70 -14.72
C ASP A 37 -11.10 -4.76 -13.55
N VAL A 38 -10.82 -5.19 -12.31
CA VAL A 38 -11.16 -4.42 -11.10
C VAL A 38 -10.00 -3.52 -10.70
N TYR A 39 -8.80 -4.11 -10.60
CA TYR A 39 -7.57 -3.39 -10.34
C TYR A 39 -6.37 -4.16 -10.90
N PHE A 40 -5.26 -3.43 -11.04
CA PHE A 40 -3.92 -3.97 -11.30
C PHE A 40 -3.00 -3.66 -10.12
N SER A 41 -2.36 -4.69 -9.56
CA SER A 41 -1.44 -4.56 -8.43
C SER A 41 0.01 -4.81 -8.84
N VAL A 42 0.95 -4.13 -8.18
CA VAL A 42 2.39 -4.25 -8.40
C VAL A 42 3.10 -4.34 -7.06
N LEU A 43 3.99 -5.33 -6.92
CA LEU A 43 4.90 -5.43 -5.80
C LEU A 43 6.30 -4.97 -6.21
N ARG A 44 6.91 -4.12 -5.40
CA ARG A 44 8.28 -3.63 -5.59
C ARG A 44 9.11 -3.83 -4.33
N THR A 45 10.38 -4.15 -4.50
CA THR A 45 11.39 -4.22 -3.43
C THR A 45 12.70 -3.65 -3.93
N PRO A 46 13.60 -3.16 -3.06
CA PRO A 46 14.91 -2.66 -3.49
C PRO A 46 15.72 -3.68 -4.31
N ALA A 47 15.51 -4.96 -4.03
CA ALA A 47 16.24 -6.07 -4.65
C ALA A 47 15.53 -6.69 -5.87
N GLY A 48 14.31 -6.25 -6.21
CA GLY A 48 13.52 -6.82 -7.31
C GLY A 48 13.07 -8.27 -7.12
N ARG A 49 13.16 -8.79 -5.90
CA ARG A 49 12.71 -10.14 -5.54
C ARG A 49 11.89 -10.10 -4.25
N TYR A 50 10.94 -11.02 -4.13
CA TYR A 50 10.17 -11.18 -2.90
C TYR A 50 10.83 -12.20 -1.98
N GLU A 51 10.99 -11.80 -0.73
CA GLU A 51 11.35 -12.68 0.38
C GLU A 51 10.37 -12.39 1.51
N ALA A 52 9.76 -13.44 2.07
CA ALA A 52 8.84 -13.30 3.20
C ALA A 52 9.56 -12.64 4.38
N ASN A 53 8.86 -11.75 5.08
CA ASN A 53 9.38 -11.02 6.25
C ASN A 53 10.64 -10.17 5.99
N ARG A 54 10.97 -9.86 4.72
CA ARG A 54 12.05 -8.94 4.37
C ARG A 54 11.48 -7.57 3.97
N TRP A 55 12.01 -6.54 4.61
CA TRP A 55 11.63 -5.15 4.39
C TRP A 55 12.78 -4.36 3.75
N PRO A 56 12.52 -3.26 3.03
CA PRO A 56 11.21 -2.67 2.74
C PRO A 56 10.50 -3.26 1.51
N GLN A 57 9.20 -3.03 1.41
CA GLN A 57 8.34 -3.44 0.29
C GLN A 57 7.34 -2.33 -0.05
N ALA A 58 6.95 -2.21 -1.32
CA ALA A 58 5.87 -1.33 -1.74
C ALA A 58 4.85 -2.10 -2.58
N LEU A 59 3.60 -2.09 -2.13
CA LEU A 59 2.46 -2.68 -2.83
C LEU A 59 1.57 -1.56 -3.36
N SER A 60 1.50 -1.43 -4.68
CA SER A 60 0.61 -0.49 -5.36
C SER A 60 -0.62 -1.21 -5.91
N ILE A 61 -1.79 -0.60 -5.73
CA ILE A 61 -3.07 -1.04 -6.28
C ILE A 61 -3.59 0.09 -7.18
N ASN A 62 -3.75 -0.19 -8.47
CA ASN A 62 -4.22 0.74 -9.49
C ASN A 62 -5.67 0.37 -9.82
N TYR A 63 -6.60 1.25 -9.48
CA TYR A 63 -8.03 0.98 -9.61
C TYR A 63 -8.52 1.30 -11.02
N LEU A 64 -9.33 0.41 -11.58
CA LEU A 64 -9.88 0.53 -12.94
C LEU A 64 -11.37 0.86 -12.94
N ARG A 65 -11.91 1.17 -11.76
CA ARG A 65 -13.30 1.54 -11.51
C ARG A 65 -13.40 2.37 -10.25
N GLU A 66 -14.55 2.96 -10.02
CA GLU A 66 -14.87 3.58 -8.74
C GLU A 66 -15.12 2.52 -7.66
N ILE A 67 -14.55 2.77 -6.47
CA ILE A 67 -14.81 2.03 -5.23
C ILE A 67 -14.81 3.06 -4.09
N THR A 68 -15.91 3.10 -3.34
CA THR A 68 -16.07 4.02 -2.20
C THR A 68 -15.15 3.64 -1.04
N THR A 69 -14.86 4.61 -0.16
CA THR A 69 -14.09 4.35 1.08
C THR A 69 -14.72 3.22 1.90
N ASP A 70 -16.04 3.22 2.07
CA ASP A 70 -16.75 2.19 2.84
C ASP A 70 -16.59 0.80 2.21
N GLU A 71 -16.64 0.70 0.88
CA GLU A 71 -16.40 -0.55 0.17
C GLU A 71 -14.95 -1.03 0.32
N LEU A 72 -13.95 -0.13 0.29
CA LEU A 72 -12.54 -0.49 0.52
C LEU A 72 -12.31 -1.01 1.94
N VAL A 73 -12.86 -0.31 2.94
CA VAL A 73 -12.77 -0.71 4.35
C VAL A 73 -13.47 -2.04 4.57
N LYS A 74 -14.69 -2.18 4.05
CA LYS A 74 -15.45 -3.43 4.11
C LYS A 74 -14.70 -4.59 3.46
N ALA A 75 -14.16 -4.41 2.25
CA ALA A 75 -13.39 -5.44 1.58
C ALA A 75 -12.16 -5.86 2.39
N THR A 76 -11.48 -4.91 3.02
CA THR A 76 -10.33 -5.19 3.92
C THR A 76 -10.76 -6.02 5.13
N GLN A 77 -11.87 -5.65 5.77
CA GLN A 77 -12.45 -6.41 6.89
C GLN A 77 -12.83 -7.83 6.47
N ASP A 78 -13.54 -7.97 5.34
CA ASP A 78 -14.00 -9.26 4.82
C ASP A 78 -12.81 -10.18 4.51
N GLN A 79 -11.71 -9.66 3.94
CA GLN A 79 -10.47 -10.42 3.72
C GLN A 79 -9.81 -10.85 5.03
N TRP A 80 -9.68 -9.95 6.01
CA TRP A 80 -9.12 -10.32 7.32
C TRP A 80 -9.93 -11.39 8.04
N GLN A 81 -11.26 -11.32 7.95
CA GLN A 81 -12.15 -12.33 8.52
C GLN A 81 -12.00 -13.68 7.79
N ALA A 82 -12.04 -13.68 6.46
CA ALA A 82 -11.91 -14.90 5.64
C ALA A 82 -10.55 -15.60 5.85
N MET A 83 -9.49 -14.81 6.05
CA MET A 83 -8.14 -15.30 6.31
C MET A 83 -7.87 -15.63 7.78
N GLN A 84 -8.83 -15.37 8.68
CA GLN A 84 -8.70 -15.57 10.12
C GLN A 84 -7.44 -14.90 10.71
N ILE A 85 -7.17 -13.65 10.30
CA ILE A 85 -5.99 -12.91 10.75
C ILE A 85 -5.97 -12.82 12.28
N ALA A 86 -4.87 -13.29 12.87
CA ALA A 86 -4.68 -13.40 14.31
C ALA A 86 -4.37 -12.05 14.99
N VAL A 87 -5.33 -11.12 14.94
CA VAL A 87 -5.29 -9.82 15.61
C VAL A 87 -6.57 -9.62 16.41
N PRO A 88 -6.53 -9.07 17.64
CA PRO A 88 -7.72 -8.79 18.42
C PRO A 88 -8.76 -7.96 17.65
N ALA A 89 -10.03 -8.34 17.75
CA ALA A 89 -11.11 -7.66 17.02
C ALA A 89 -11.18 -6.16 17.30
N THR A 90 -10.90 -5.75 18.54
CA THR A 90 -10.87 -4.32 18.94
C THR A 90 -9.76 -3.54 18.22
N GLN A 91 -8.62 -4.19 17.96
CA GLN A 91 -7.52 -3.60 17.22
C GLN A 91 -7.81 -3.53 15.73
N GLN A 92 -8.40 -4.58 15.16
CA GLN A 92 -8.88 -4.55 13.76
C GLN A 92 -9.89 -3.41 13.55
N GLN A 93 -10.88 -3.27 14.44
CA GLN A 93 -11.88 -2.20 14.38
C GLN A 93 -11.26 -0.80 14.46
N ARG A 94 -10.25 -0.60 15.31
CA ARG A 94 -9.51 0.67 15.38
C ARG A 94 -8.82 0.98 14.05
N TRP A 95 -8.15 -0.01 13.47
CA TRP A 95 -7.50 0.17 12.17
C TRP A 95 -8.50 0.44 11.05
N LEU A 96 -9.62 -0.28 11.00
CA LEU A 96 -10.68 -0.06 9.99
C LEU A 96 -11.27 1.36 10.10
N ALA A 97 -11.46 1.88 11.31
CA ALA A 97 -11.91 3.26 11.53
C ALA A 97 -10.87 4.29 11.04
N GLU A 98 -9.58 4.04 11.29
CA GLU A 98 -8.50 4.89 10.78
C GLU A 98 -8.45 4.86 9.25
N LEU A 99 -8.57 3.67 8.64
CA LEU A 99 -8.65 3.50 7.19
C LEU A 99 -9.83 4.28 6.58
N GLY A 100 -11.01 4.20 7.21
CA GLY A 100 -12.20 4.95 6.78
C GLY A 100 -12.04 6.47 6.87
N THR A 101 -11.08 6.95 7.66
CA THR A 101 -10.77 8.38 7.77
C THR A 101 -9.75 8.82 6.72
N ILE A 102 -8.79 7.97 6.35
CA ILE A 102 -7.65 8.37 5.52
C ILE A 102 -7.78 7.96 4.05
N TRP A 103 -8.51 6.89 3.75
CA TRP A 103 -8.68 6.43 2.37
C TRP A 103 -9.77 7.25 1.67
N PRO A 104 -9.47 7.87 0.53
CA PRO A 104 -10.49 8.49 -0.29
C PRO A 104 -11.27 7.42 -1.07
N THR A 105 -12.45 7.79 -1.58
CA THR A 105 -13.05 7.08 -2.72
C THR A 105 -12.05 7.05 -3.86
N VAL A 106 -11.74 5.86 -4.36
CA VAL A 106 -10.84 5.66 -5.49
C VAL A 106 -11.66 5.63 -6.77
N GLN A 107 -11.13 6.22 -7.84
CA GLN A 107 -11.75 6.26 -9.16
C GLN A 107 -10.93 5.43 -10.15
N ASN A 108 -11.45 5.24 -11.37
CA ASN A 108 -10.65 4.71 -12.45
C ASN A 108 -9.40 5.60 -12.67
N GLY A 109 -8.21 4.99 -12.65
CA GLY A 109 -6.92 5.66 -12.75
C GLY A 109 -6.31 6.05 -11.40
N SER A 110 -7.05 5.92 -10.30
CA SER A 110 -6.51 6.16 -8.96
C SER A 110 -5.55 5.04 -8.53
N GLN A 111 -4.56 5.38 -7.72
CA GLN A 111 -3.61 4.42 -7.15
C GLN A 111 -3.51 4.62 -5.64
N LEU A 112 -3.62 3.52 -4.91
CA LEU A 112 -3.29 3.43 -3.49
C LEU A 112 -2.03 2.58 -3.34
N THR A 113 -1.01 3.08 -2.65
CA THR A 113 0.23 2.34 -2.40
C THR A 113 0.50 2.25 -0.90
N PHE A 114 0.73 1.04 -0.39
CA PHE A 114 1.24 0.84 0.96
C PHE A 114 2.75 0.58 0.91
N VAL A 115 3.52 1.43 1.58
CA VAL A 115 4.98 1.32 1.66
C VAL A 115 5.34 0.87 3.06
N ALA A 116 5.94 -0.30 3.13
CA ALA A 116 6.28 -1.01 4.35
C ALA A 116 7.78 -1.01 4.60
N ASP A 117 8.17 -0.85 5.85
CA ASP A 117 9.53 -0.99 6.35
C ASP A 117 9.55 -1.85 7.63
N ALA A 118 10.71 -2.00 8.26
CA ALA A 118 10.88 -2.85 9.44
C ALA A 118 9.99 -2.44 10.63
N SER A 119 9.59 -1.17 10.73
CA SER A 119 8.80 -0.63 11.84
C SER A 119 7.29 -0.60 11.60
N GLY A 120 6.85 -0.76 10.35
CA GLY A 120 5.44 -0.61 9.98
C GLY A 120 5.27 -0.13 8.55
N GLY A 121 4.45 0.88 8.30
CA GLY A 121 4.28 1.43 6.96
C GLY A 121 3.43 2.69 6.87
N ARG A 122 3.24 3.17 5.65
CA ARG A 122 2.42 4.36 5.33
C ARG A 122 1.71 4.19 4.00
N PHE A 123 0.50 4.76 3.91
CA PHE A 123 -0.23 4.86 2.65
C PHE A 123 0.15 6.11 1.85
N TYR A 124 0.15 5.93 0.55
CA TYR A 124 0.31 6.98 -0.44
C TYR A 124 -0.84 6.87 -1.44
N TYR A 125 -1.34 8.02 -1.89
CA TYR A 125 -2.43 8.11 -2.83
C TYR A 125 -2.03 8.93 -4.04
N ARG A 126 -2.49 8.49 -5.22
CA ARG A 126 -2.44 9.25 -6.45
C ARG A 126 -3.85 9.23 -7.06
N PRO A 127 -4.54 10.37 -7.18
CA PRO A 127 -5.92 10.38 -7.69
C PRO A 127 -6.02 10.02 -9.17
N GLN A 128 -5.05 10.45 -9.99
CA GLN A 128 -4.98 10.20 -11.44
C GLN A 128 -3.51 10.08 -11.89
N PRO A 129 -3.21 9.39 -13.01
CA PRO A 129 -1.83 9.12 -13.44
C PRO A 129 -0.95 10.36 -13.64
N ASP A 130 -1.55 11.48 -14.06
CA ASP A 130 -0.90 12.79 -14.28
C ASP A 130 -0.62 13.57 -12.99
N ARG A 131 -1.16 13.11 -11.84
CA ARG A 131 -0.99 13.77 -10.54
C ARG A 131 0.18 13.19 -9.76
N ALA A 132 0.70 14.01 -8.86
CA ALA A 132 1.72 13.60 -7.91
C ALA A 132 1.16 12.58 -6.91
N VAL A 133 2.01 11.67 -6.47
CA VAL A 133 1.72 10.77 -5.35
C VAL A 133 1.91 11.56 -4.06
N VAL A 134 0.93 11.50 -3.15
CA VAL A 134 0.98 12.17 -1.85
C VAL A 134 0.81 11.16 -0.71
N PRO A 135 1.54 11.29 0.41
CA PRO A 135 1.26 10.49 1.59
C PRO A 135 -0.12 10.84 2.15
N ILE A 136 -0.86 9.85 2.63
CA ILE A 136 -2.16 10.02 3.29
C ILE A 136 -2.14 9.36 4.67
N GLY A 137 -2.75 10.03 5.65
CA GLY A 137 -2.84 9.52 7.01
C GLY A 137 -1.52 9.44 7.79
N GLY A 138 -1.60 8.76 8.93
CA GLY A 138 -0.46 8.46 9.80
C GLY A 138 0.39 7.29 9.29
N ARG A 139 1.43 6.95 10.08
CA ARG A 139 2.11 5.65 9.93
C ARG A 139 1.36 4.61 10.72
N PHE A 140 1.26 3.42 10.15
CA PHE A 140 0.78 2.23 10.83
C PHE A 140 1.95 1.43 11.39
N ASP A 141 1.70 0.68 12.47
CA ASP A 141 2.69 -0.17 13.12
C ASP A 141 2.99 -1.46 12.34
N GLY A 142 3.94 -2.25 12.86
CA GLY A 142 4.32 -3.54 12.27
C GLY A 142 3.19 -4.57 12.23
N ALA A 143 2.29 -4.57 13.22
CA ALA A 143 1.18 -5.51 13.28
C ALA A 143 0.14 -5.23 12.19
N PHE A 144 -0.19 -3.96 11.98
CA PHE A 144 -1.04 -3.54 10.86
C PHE A 144 -0.36 -3.85 9.53
N ARG A 145 0.94 -3.52 9.38
CA ARG A 145 1.72 -3.79 8.16
C ARG A 145 1.59 -5.26 7.77
N ASP A 146 1.79 -6.17 8.72
CA ASP A 146 1.74 -7.60 8.48
C ASP A 146 0.32 -8.05 8.13
N ALA A 147 -0.70 -7.58 8.86
CA ALA A 147 -2.10 -7.89 8.59
C ALA A 147 -2.57 -7.39 7.22
N PHE A 148 -2.24 -6.15 6.85
CA PHE A 148 -2.64 -5.57 5.57
C PHE A 148 -1.94 -6.26 4.39
N LEU A 149 -0.62 -6.47 4.46
CA LEU A 149 0.11 -7.14 3.40
C LEU A 149 -0.21 -8.63 3.29
N ALA A 150 -0.67 -9.27 4.37
CA ALA A 150 -1.11 -10.66 4.34
C ALA A 150 -2.21 -10.89 3.29
N ILE A 151 -3.15 -9.95 3.13
CA ILE A 151 -4.24 -10.02 2.11
C ILE A 151 -3.68 -10.37 0.72
N TRP A 152 -2.48 -9.89 0.40
CA TRP A 152 -1.86 -10.00 -0.91
C TRP A 152 -0.75 -11.05 -0.97
N LEU A 153 0.04 -11.17 0.10
CA LEU A 153 1.33 -11.87 0.09
C LEU A 153 1.34 -13.13 0.97
N SER A 154 0.35 -13.32 1.83
CA SER A 154 0.24 -14.53 2.65
C SER A 154 -0.08 -15.74 1.77
N PRO A 155 0.54 -16.91 2.00
CA PRO A 155 0.11 -18.17 1.38
C PRO A 155 -1.37 -18.50 1.61
N ALA A 156 -1.98 -17.95 2.68
CA ALA A 156 -3.39 -18.13 3.00
C ALA A 156 -4.33 -17.08 2.36
N THR A 157 -3.83 -16.25 1.44
CA THR A 157 -4.68 -15.31 0.69
C THR A 157 -5.82 -16.03 -0.03
N GLN A 158 -6.96 -15.37 -0.18
CA GLN A 158 -8.08 -15.86 -0.98
C GLN A 158 -7.79 -15.82 -2.50
N TYR A 159 -6.68 -15.20 -2.93
CA TYR A 159 -6.29 -15.05 -4.34
C TYR A 159 -4.90 -15.65 -4.63
N PRO A 160 -4.70 -16.98 -4.52
CA PRO A 160 -3.39 -17.60 -4.63
C PRO A 160 -2.69 -17.39 -5.97
N ALA A 161 -3.45 -17.36 -7.08
CA ALA A 161 -2.90 -17.07 -8.41
C ALA A 161 -2.38 -15.63 -8.53
N LEU A 162 -3.10 -14.65 -7.97
CA LEU A 162 -2.64 -13.25 -7.95
C LEU A 162 -1.38 -13.09 -7.10
N ARG A 163 -1.33 -13.79 -5.96
CA ARG A 163 -0.12 -13.83 -5.13
C ARG A 163 1.07 -14.40 -5.89
N GLN A 164 0.91 -15.52 -6.59
CA GLN A 164 1.99 -16.12 -7.37
C GLN A 164 2.55 -15.10 -8.38
N GLN A 165 1.67 -14.44 -9.14
CA GLN A 165 2.05 -13.38 -10.08
C GLN A 165 2.75 -12.18 -9.40
N LEU A 166 2.29 -11.75 -8.23
CA LEU A 166 2.91 -10.65 -7.46
C LEU A 166 4.29 -10.99 -6.90
N THR A 167 4.45 -12.23 -6.45
CA THR A 167 5.68 -12.71 -5.80
C THR A 167 6.71 -13.26 -6.79
N GLY A 168 6.42 -13.23 -8.10
CA GLY A 168 7.31 -13.71 -9.15
C GLY A 168 7.36 -15.24 -9.29
N GLY A 169 6.38 -15.97 -8.74
CA GLY A 169 6.25 -17.41 -8.92
C GLY A 169 5.71 -17.75 -10.32
N ALA A 170 6.35 -18.67 -11.03
CA ALA A 170 5.81 -19.23 -12.27
C ALA A 170 4.45 -19.90 -12.00
N ALA A 171 3.49 -19.72 -12.91
CA ALA A 171 2.27 -20.52 -12.91
C ALA A 171 2.66 -21.99 -13.19
N LEU A 172 2.29 -22.89 -12.28
CA LEU A 172 2.38 -24.33 -12.50
C LEU A 172 1.26 -24.78 -13.44
#